data_AF-A0A5J4X309-F1
#
_entry.id   AF-A0A5J4X309-F1
#
_cell.length_a   1.000
_cell.length_b   1.000
_cell.length_c   1.000
_cell.angle_alpha   90.00
_cell.angle_beta   90.00
_cell.angle_gamma   90.00
#
_symmetry.space_group_name_H-M   'P 1'
#
loop_
_entity.id
_entity.type
_entity.pdbx_description
1 polymer ?
#
loop_
_entity_poly.entity_id
_entity_poly.type
_entity_poly.pdbx_seq_one_letter_code
_entity_poly.pdbx_strand_id
1 'polypeptide(L)'
;MSELTVAPIMKLYIDNSVRSHILQLRPEDISILEQPATQNLIKSSSHFLMKLISNVLYSNETPQDQLQKNESLFLKFQSFFSYVREFAHLSGSELIYTVYLVQKLVKSQIECFNEDKDCIMISDSNVGTTLVCAVILAMKIIRDVTELKNNSWWAKSFGISLELLNRSELEFYTQLDFNVVMDEQQFIRLYHKIESQSEI
;
A
#
# COMPACT_ATOMS: atom_id res chain seq x y z
N MET A 1 32.15 16.88 -60.94
CA MET A 1 30.84 17.33 -60.43
C MET A 1 30.02 16.10 -60.20
N SER A 2 29.75 15.76 -58.94
CA SER A 2 28.91 14.63 -58.54
C SER A 2 28.05 15.14 -57.39
N GLU A 3 26.75 15.25 -57.65
CA GLU A 3 25.76 15.79 -56.73
C GLU A 3 25.52 14.81 -55.56
N LEU A 4 25.55 15.34 -54.32
CA LEU A 4 25.10 14.63 -53.13
C LEU A 4 23.56 14.60 -53.13
N THR A 5 22.98 13.44 -53.41
CA THR A 5 21.57 13.17 -53.14
C THR A 5 21.37 12.87 -51.65
N VAL A 6 20.82 13.83 -50.91
CA VAL A 6 20.40 13.67 -49.51
C VAL A 6 19.11 12.83 -49.50
N ALA A 7 19.15 11.68 -48.83
CA ALA A 7 17.97 10.84 -48.63
C ALA A 7 16.93 11.54 -47.73
N PRO A 8 15.61 11.35 -47.95
CA PRO A 8 14.60 12.00 -47.13
C PRO A 8 14.60 11.40 -45.72
N ILE A 9 14.67 12.26 -44.71
CA ILE A 9 14.45 11.88 -43.32
C ILE A 9 13.01 11.39 -43.19
N MET A 10 12.87 10.09 -42.92
CA MET A 10 11.60 9.47 -42.55
C MET A 10 11.10 10.16 -41.28
N LYS A 11 10.13 11.08 -41.43
CA LYS A 11 9.37 11.60 -40.30
C LYS A 11 8.67 10.39 -39.66
N LEU A 12 9.21 9.92 -38.54
CA LEU A 12 8.51 9.04 -37.62
C LEU A 12 7.23 9.77 -37.20
N TYR A 13 6.14 9.41 -37.88
CA TYR A 13 4.80 9.80 -37.52
C TYR A 13 4.54 9.10 -36.19
N ILE A 14 4.77 9.81 -35.09
CA ILE A 14 4.31 9.35 -33.78
C ILE A 14 2.79 9.39 -33.88
N ASP A 15 2.23 8.19 -33.99
CA ASP A 15 0.79 7.99 -33.93
C ASP A 15 0.27 8.61 -32.63
N ASN A 16 -0.58 9.63 -32.77
CA ASN A 16 -1.21 10.33 -31.65
C ASN A 16 -2.17 9.42 -30.85
N SER A 17 -2.26 8.12 -31.19
CA SER A 17 -3.01 7.10 -30.45
C SER A 17 -2.30 6.57 -29.19
N VAL A 18 -1.03 6.91 -28.93
CA VAL A 18 -0.29 6.55 -27.69
C VAL A 18 -0.28 7.69 -26.66
N ARG A 19 -1.33 8.51 -26.60
CA ARG A 19 -1.69 9.23 -25.36
C ARG A 19 -2.43 8.26 -24.44
N SER A 20 -1.70 7.29 -23.87
CA SER A 20 -2.16 6.69 -22.62
C SER A 20 -2.42 7.86 -21.68
N HIS A 21 -3.63 7.95 -21.14
CA HIS A 21 -4.01 9.06 -20.27
C HIS A 21 -3.02 9.09 -19.10
N ILE A 22 -2.11 10.05 -19.09
CA ILE A 22 -1.23 10.28 -17.95
C ILE A 22 -2.18 10.76 -16.87
N LEU A 23 -2.51 9.86 -15.93
CA LEU A 23 -3.23 10.25 -14.73
C LEU A 23 -2.28 11.18 -13.98
N GLN A 24 -2.75 12.40 -13.74
CA GLN A 24 -2.05 13.39 -12.94
C GLN A 24 -2.90 13.63 -11.69
N LEU A 25 -2.26 13.69 -10.53
CA LEU A 25 -2.92 14.18 -9.32
C LEU A 25 -3.19 15.67 -9.47
N ARG A 26 -4.35 16.11 -8.99
CA ARG A 26 -4.62 17.55 -8.91
C ARG A 26 -3.72 18.14 -7.83
N PRO A 27 -3.26 19.40 -7.97
CA PRO A 27 -2.48 20.07 -6.93
C PRO A 27 -3.17 20.06 -5.55
N GLU A 28 -4.50 20.14 -5.51
CA GLU A 28 -5.25 20.04 -4.25
C GLU A 28 -5.08 18.67 -3.58
N ASP A 29 -5.09 17.58 -4.37
CA ASP A 29 -4.94 16.22 -3.86
C ASP A 29 -3.53 16.01 -3.27
N ILE A 30 -2.50 16.56 -3.91
CA ILE A 30 -1.12 16.52 -3.41
C ILE A 30 -1.04 17.18 -2.03
N SER A 31 -1.58 18.40 -1.92
CA SER A 31 -1.59 19.12 -0.64
C SER A 31 -2.33 18.36 0.46
N ILE A 32 -3.46 17.72 0.14
CA ILE A 32 -4.23 16.89 1.09
C ILE A 32 -3.43 15.67 1.53
N LEU A 33 -2.68 15.04 0.62
CA LEU A 33 -1.93 13.82 0.89
C LEU A 33 -0.67 14.06 1.75
N GLU A 34 -0.16 15.28 1.82
CA GLU A 34 0.91 15.67 2.74
C GLU A 34 0.41 15.88 4.18
N GLN A 35 -0.88 16.19 4.34
CA GLN A 35 -1.50 16.38 5.65
C GLN A 35 -1.87 15.04 6.32
N PRO A 36 -2.15 15.04 7.65
CA PRO A 36 -2.69 13.86 8.32
C PRO A 36 -3.90 13.29 7.58
N ALA A 37 -3.89 11.97 7.35
CA ALA A 37 -4.87 11.29 6.51
C ALA A 37 -6.31 11.67 6.90
N THR A 38 -7.13 11.99 5.89
CA THR A 38 -8.53 12.36 6.14
C THR A 38 -9.36 11.14 6.54
N GLN A 39 -10.47 11.37 7.24
CA GLN A 39 -11.37 10.27 7.64
C GLN A 39 -11.95 9.54 6.42
N ASN A 40 -12.21 10.25 5.33
CA ASN A 40 -12.66 9.64 4.08
C ASN A 40 -11.58 8.72 3.49
N LEU A 41 -10.32 9.17 3.45
CA LEU A 41 -9.22 8.36 2.95
C LEU A 41 -8.97 7.12 3.83
N ILE A 42 -9.09 7.26 5.15
CA ILE A 42 -9.03 6.14 6.10
C ILE A 42 -10.16 5.14 5.82
N LYS A 43 -11.40 5.60 5.67
CA LYS A 43 -12.56 4.73 5.37
C LYS A 43 -12.32 3.95 4.07
N SER A 44 -11.97 4.66 3.00
CA SER A 44 -11.73 4.06 1.68
C SER A 44 -10.57 3.07 1.68
N SER A 45 -9.45 3.43 2.31
CA SER A 45 -8.27 2.55 2.40
C SER A 45 -8.57 1.30 3.22
N SER A 46 -9.33 1.44 4.31
CA SER A 46 -9.76 0.31 5.15
C SER A 46 -10.67 -0.63 4.38
N HIS A 47 -11.59 -0.09 3.57
CA HIS A 47 -12.48 -0.89 2.74
C HIS A 47 -11.70 -1.63 1.64
N PHE A 48 -10.75 -0.96 1.00
CA PHE A 48 -9.85 -1.55 0.01
C PHE A 48 -9.04 -2.71 0.60
N LEU A 49 -8.40 -2.48 1.76
CA LEU A 49 -7.62 -3.50 2.45
C LEU A 49 -8.47 -4.66 2.95
N MET A 50 -9.69 -4.40 3.42
CA MET A 50 -10.62 -5.45 3.81
C MET A 50 -10.94 -6.36 2.61
N LYS A 51 -11.26 -5.80 1.44
CA LYS A 51 -11.49 -6.61 0.22
C LYS A 51 -10.25 -7.41 -0.17
N LEU A 52 -9.08 -6.80 -0.12
CA LEU A 52 -7.82 -7.44 -0.47
C LEU A 52 -7.50 -8.62 0.47
N ILE A 53 -7.56 -8.40 1.79
CA ILE A 53 -7.14 -9.38 2.79
C ILE A 53 -8.20 -10.47 2.98
N SER A 54 -9.51 -10.13 2.91
CA SER A 54 -10.58 -11.13 3.03
C SER A 54 -10.53 -12.19 1.93
N ASN A 55 -10.08 -11.82 0.73
CA ASN A 55 -9.86 -12.78 -0.35
C ASN A 55 -8.78 -13.82 -0.01
N VAL A 56 -7.85 -13.49 0.89
CA VAL A 56 -6.80 -14.41 1.35
C VAL A 56 -7.27 -15.19 2.57
N LEU A 57 -7.90 -14.51 3.54
CA LEU A 57 -8.26 -15.11 4.82
C LEU A 57 -9.51 -15.99 4.77
N TYR A 58 -10.52 -15.56 4.01
CA TYR A 58 -11.89 -16.07 4.13
C TYR A 58 -12.43 -16.62 2.80
N SER A 59 -11.57 -16.95 1.85
CA SER A 59 -11.97 -17.49 0.54
C SER A 59 -12.77 -18.79 0.61
N ASN A 60 -12.63 -19.56 1.69
CA ASN A 60 -13.29 -20.84 1.89
C ASN A 60 -14.47 -20.77 2.88
N GLU A 61 -14.80 -19.59 3.39
CA GLU A 61 -15.87 -19.41 4.38
C GLU A 61 -17.26 -19.37 3.73
N THR A 62 -18.30 -19.60 4.52
CA THR A 62 -19.67 -19.41 4.01
C THR A 62 -19.94 -17.93 3.71
N PRO A 63 -20.84 -17.57 2.77
CA PRO A 63 -21.11 -16.18 2.43
C PRO A 63 -21.55 -15.32 3.63
N GLN A 64 -22.29 -15.92 4.57
CA GLN A 64 -22.78 -15.23 5.76
C GLN A 64 -21.65 -14.95 6.75
N ASP A 65 -20.80 -15.94 7.01
CA ASP A 65 -19.66 -15.79 7.92
C ASP A 65 -18.63 -14.83 7.33
N GLN A 66 -18.41 -14.89 6.02
CA GLN A 66 -17.53 -13.99 5.30
C GLN A 66 -17.99 -12.53 5.42
N LEU A 67 -19.29 -12.24 5.29
CA LEU A 67 -19.83 -10.89 5.44
C LEU A 67 -19.55 -10.33 6.85
N GLN A 68 -19.84 -11.11 7.89
CA GLN A 68 -19.63 -10.68 9.28
C GLN A 68 -18.14 -10.48 9.59
N LYS A 69 -17.28 -11.39 9.13
CA LYS A 69 -15.82 -11.26 9.30
C LYS A 69 -15.27 -10.06 8.53
N ASN A 70 -15.77 -9.79 7.33
CA ASN A 70 -15.40 -8.62 6.53
C ASN A 70 -15.77 -7.31 7.22
N GLU A 71 -16.97 -7.21 7.78
CA GLU A 71 -17.39 -6.03 8.54
C GLU A 71 -16.49 -5.82 9.77
N SER A 72 -16.22 -6.89 10.53
CA SER A 72 -15.29 -6.82 11.67
C SER A 72 -13.89 -6.39 11.25
N LEU A 73 -13.37 -6.92 10.14
CA LEU A 73 -12.04 -6.60 9.62
C LEU A 73 -11.95 -5.15 9.16
N PHE A 74 -12.98 -4.67 8.45
CA PHE A 74 -13.10 -3.27 8.05
C PHE A 74 -13.04 -2.32 9.25
N LEU A 75 -13.83 -2.59 10.30
CA LEU A 75 -13.84 -1.76 11.50
C LEU A 75 -12.48 -1.77 12.20
N LYS A 76 -11.82 -2.93 12.29
CA LYS A 76 -10.46 -3.03 12.86
C LYS A 76 -9.46 -2.21 12.08
N PHE A 77 -9.48 -2.25 10.74
CA PHE A 77 -8.59 -1.45 9.89
C PHE A 77 -8.87 0.05 10.06
N GLN A 78 -10.13 0.44 10.07
CA GLN A 78 -10.53 1.84 10.26
C GLN A 78 -10.07 2.36 11.62
N SER A 79 -10.29 1.61 12.70
CA SER A 79 -9.83 1.96 14.04
C SER A 79 -8.29 2.02 14.12
N PHE A 80 -7.60 1.06 13.48
CA PHE A 80 -6.14 1.04 13.43
C PHE A 80 -5.58 2.31 12.78
N PHE A 81 -6.02 2.65 11.56
CA PHE A 81 -5.51 3.85 10.88
C PHE A 81 -5.91 5.15 11.56
N SER A 82 -7.10 5.20 12.16
CA SER A 82 -7.50 6.34 12.99
C SER A 82 -6.55 6.50 14.17
N TYR A 83 -6.21 5.42 14.86
CA TYR A 83 -5.26 5.44 15.96
C TYR A 83 -3.86 5.89 15.51
N VAL A 84 -3.32 5.35 14.41
CA VAL A 84 -2.01 5.75 13.88
C VAL A 84 -2.00 7.21 13.44
N ARG A 85 -3.07 7.70 12.80
CA ARG A 85 -3.24 9.11 12.45
C ARG A 85 -3.13 10.00 13.68
N GLU A 86 -3.85 9.70 14.75
CA GLU A 86 -3.83 10.52 15.97
C GLU A 86 -2.48 10.45 16.71
N PHE A 87 -1.87 9.26 16.79
CA PHE A 87 -0.71 9.04 17.67
C PHE A 87 0.66 9.19 16.98
N ALA A 88 0.71 9.00 15.66
CA ALA A 88 1.93 9.07 14.85
C ALA A 88 1.84 10.06 13.68
N HIS A 89 0.73 10.80 13.56
CA HIS A 89 0.48 11.77 12.48
C HIS A 89 0.59 11.15 11.09
N LEU A 90 0.00 9.97 10.88
CA LEU A 90 -0.04 9.30 9.58
C LEU A 90 -0.58 10.24 8.49
N SER A 91 0.23 10.52 7.46
CA SER A 91 -0.19 11.33 6.32
C SER A 91 -1.02 10.53 5.31
N GLY A 92 -1.70 11.24 4.41
CA GLY A 92 -2.42 10.58 3.32
C GLY A 92 -1.49 9.76 2.42
N SER A 93 -0.32 10.28 2.08
CA SER A 93 0.69 9.60 1.27
C SER A 93 1.19 8.31 1.94
N GLU A 94 1.44 8.36 3.25
CA GLU A 94 1.88 7.20 4.03
C GLU A 94 0.80 6.12 4.10
N LEU A 95 -0.46 6.52 4.20
CA LEU A 95 -1.58 5.58 4.15
C LEU A 95 -1.67 4.89 2.79
N ILE A 96 -1.56 5.61 1.68
CA ILE A 96 -1.53 5.02 0.32
C ILE A 96 -0.35 4.05 0.19
N TYR A 97 0.84 4.45 0.65
CA TYR A 97 2.03 3.61 0.60
C TYR A 97 1.88 2.35 1.47
N THR A 98 1.24 2.48 2.64
CA THR A 98 0.92 1.33 3.49
C THR A 98 0.02 0.35 2.75
N VAL A 99 -1.04 0.83 2.09
CA VAL A 99 -1.94 -0.03 1.29
C VAL A 99 -1.16 -0.75 0.19
N TYR A 100 -0.25 -0.07 -0.49
CA TYR A 100 0.62 -0.68 -1.49
C TYR A 100 1.50 -1.78 -0.94
N LEU A 101 2.16 -1.56 0.20
CA LEU A 101 3.04 -2.56 0.81
C LEU A 101 2.25 -3.83 1.17
N VAL A 102 1.03 -3.67 1.70
CA VAL A 102 0.14 -4.80 1.98
C VAL A 102 -0.31 -5.49 0.69
N GLN A 103 -0.66 -4.74 -0.35
CA GLN A 103 -0.99 -5.31 -1.67
C GLN A 103 0.17 -6.11 -2.25
N LYS A 104 1.40 -5.60 -2.10
CA LYS A 104 2.61 -6.29 -2.56
C LYS A 104 2.88 -7.55 -1.76
N LEU A 105 2.67 -7.51 -0.44
CA LEU A 105 2.78 -8.69 0.42
C LEU A 105 1.77 -9.78 0.01
N VAL A 106 0.50 -9.41 -0.18
CA VAL A 106 -0.54 -10.35 -0.63
C VAL A 106 -0.20 -10.97 -1.98
N LYS A 107 0.34 -10.18 -2.92
CA LYS A 107 0.79 -10.69 -4.21
C LYS A 107 1.96 -11.67 -4.06
N SER A 108 2.96 -11.32 -3.24
CA SER A 108 4.11 -12.18 -2.92
C SER A 108 3.66 -13.50 -2.28
N GLN A 109 2.71 -13.46 -1.35
CA GLN A 109 2.13 -14.65 -0.73
C GLN A 109 1.50 -15.59 -1.77
N ILE A 110 0.72 -15.05 -2.71
CA ILE A 110 0.10 -15.84 -3.79
C ILE A 110 1.16 -16.44 -4.71
N GLU A 111 2.21 -15.69 -5.04
CA GLU A 111 3.33 -16.17 -5.86
C GLU A 111 4.08 -17.31 -5.15
N CYS A 112 4.42 -17.16 -3.87
CA CYS A 112 5.08 -18.21 -3.09
C CYS A 112 4.23 -19.48 -2.93
N PHE A 113 2.90 -19.34 -2.75
CA PHE A 113 1.99 -20.48 -2.68
C PHE A 113 2.01 -21.30 -3.97
N ASN A 114 2.17 -20.66 -5.13
CA ASN A 114 2.27 -21.36 -6.41
C ASN A 114 3.64 -22.03 -6.63
N GLU A 115 4.66 -21.62 -5.88
CA GLU A 115 6.05 -22.07 -6.04
C GLU A 115 6.53 -22.98 -4.90
N ASP A 116 5.65 -23.42 -3.99
CA ASP A 116 5.97 -24.22 -2.79
C ASP A 116 7.12 -23.64 -1.93
N LYS A 117 7.19 -22.30 -1.85
CA LYS A 117 8.18 -21.59 -1.03
C LYS A 117 7.60 -21.24 0.33
N ASP A 118 8.42 -21.39 1.38
CA ASP A 118 8.08 -20.87 2.71
C ASP A 118 7.91 -19.35 2.62
N CYS A 119 6.73 -18.85 3.02
CA CYS A 119 6.42 -17.43 3.01
C CYS A 119 5.55 -17.04 4.21
N ILE A 120 5.56 -15.74 4.51
CA ILE A 120 4.65 -15.18 5.51
C ILE A 120 3.22 -15.26 4.99
N MET A 121 2.38 -16.04 5.67
CA MET A 121 0.95 -16.08 5.40
C MET A 121 0.23 -15.08 6.29
N ILE A 122 -0.50 -14.13 5.68
CA ILE A 122 -1.42 -13.28 6.45
C ILE A 122 -2.50 -14.20 7.04
N SER A 123 -2.73 -14.06 8.35
CA SER A 123 -3.72 -14.80 9.13
C SER A 123 -4.45 -13.87 10.09
N ASP A 124 -5.57 -14.33 10.65
CA ASP A 124 -6.30 -13.60 11.69
C ASP A 124 -5.42 -13.24 12.91
N SER A 125 -4.41 -14.07 13.19
CA SER A 125 -3.52 -13.91 14.35
C SER A 125 -2.41 -12.87 14.14
N ASN A 126 -2.03 -12.58 12.89
CA ASN A 126 -0.88 -11.73 12.57
C ASN A 126 -1.22 -10.49 11.73
N VAL A 127 -2.46 -10.33 11.27
CA VAL A 127 -2.87 -9.20 10.42
C VAL A 127 -2.60 -7.85 11.08
N GLY A 128 -2.79 -7.75 12.40
CA GLY A 128 -2.47 -6.52 13.15
C GLY A 128 -0.98 -6.17 13.11
N THR A 129 -0.10 -7.14 13.40
CA THR A 129 1.35 -6.96 13.34
C THR A 129 1.81 -6.65 11.91
N THR A 130 1.19 -7.28 10.92
CA THR A 130 1.45 -7.03 9.49
C THR A 130 1.18 -5.57 9.13
N LEU A 131 0.05 -5.02 9.57
CA LEU A 131 -0.28 -3.61 9.35
C LEU A 131 0.68 -2.67 10.06
N VAL A 132 1.10 -2.99 11.29
CA VAL A 132 2.10 -2.20 12.01
C VAL A 132 3.41 -2.16 11.21
N CYS A 133 3.89 -3.30 10.70
CA CYS A 133 5.10 -3.37 9.90
C CYS A 133 4.97 -2.55 8.60
N ALA A 134 3.84 -2.66 7.90
CA ALA A 134 3.59 -1.90 6.68
C ALA A 134 3.59 -0.38 6.93
N VAL A 135 2.97 0.09 8.01
CA VAL A 135 2.96 1.51 8.40
C VAL A 135 4.36 2.00 8.75
N ILE A 136 5.11 1.24 9.58
CA ILE A 136 6.48 1.61 9.97
C ILE A 136 7.34 1.77 8.72
N LEU A 137 7.25 0.81 7.80
CA LEU A 137 8.04 0.81 6.58
C LEU A 137 7.64 1.96 5.64
N ALA A 138 6.35 2.24 5.47
CA ALA A 138 5.86 3.39 4.72
C ALA A 138 6.43 4.72 5.29
N MET A 139 6.39 4.90 6.61
CA MET A 139 6.94 6.09 7.26
C MET A 139 8.46 6.17 7.11
N LYS A 140 9.19 5.05 7.21
CA LYS A 140 10.65 5.01 6.99
C LYS A 140 11.06 5.38 5.57
N ILE A 141 10.20 5.12 4.59
CA ILE A 141 10.45 5.45 3.18
C ILE A 141 10.14 6.91 2.88
N ILE A 142 9.07 7.45 3.47
CA ILE A 142 8.54 8.77 3.12
C ILE A 142 9.11 9.89 4.00
N ARG A 143 9.33 9.63 5.29
CA ARG A 143 9.79 10.68 6.23
C ARG A 143 11.29 10.83 6.25
N ASP A 144 11.71 12.04 6.58
CA ASP A 144 13.08 12.30 6.98
C ASP A 144 13.45 11.57 8.28
N VAL A 145 14.71 11.17 8.38
CA VAL A 145 15.24 10.37 9.50
C VAL A 145 14.96 11.03 10.87
N THR A 146 14.95 12.35 10.93
CA THR A 146 14.72 13.13 12.15
C THR A 146 13.30 13.01 12.70
N GLU A 147 12.34 12.59 11.88
CA GLU A 147 10.93 12.47 12.27
C GLU A 147 10.53 11.03 12.64
N LEU A 148 11.44 10.07 12.46
CA LEU A 148 11.17 8.66 12.66
C LEU A 148 11.10 8.29 14.14
N LYS A 149 10.00 7.64 14.51
CA LYS A 149 9.90 6.91 15.78
C LYS A 149 10.63 5.58 15.65
N ASN A 150 11.47 5.25 16.63
CA ASN A 150 12.15 3.96 16.66
C ASN A 150 11.18 2.80 16.99
N ASN A 151 11.59 1.57 16.69
CA ASN A 151 10.74 0.41 16.93
C ASN A 151 10.40 0.21 18.41
N SER A 152 11.23 0.68 19.36
CA SER A 152 10.90 0.63 20.79
C SER A 152 9.67 1.47 21.13
N TRP A 153 9.50 2.61 20.46
CA TRP A 153 8.32 3.45 20.62
C TRP A 153 7.09 2.74 20.05
N TRP A 154 7.18 2.17 18.83
CA TRP A 154 6.09 1.41 18.20
C TRP A 154 5.67 0.19 19.03
N ALA A 155 6.65 -0.60 19.49
CA ALA A 155 6.44 -1.75 20.35
C ALA A 155 5.62 -1.38 21.59
N LYS A 156 6.00 -0.28 22.25
CA LYS A 156 5.26 0.23 23.41
C LYS A 156 3.84 0.68 23.06
N SER A 157 3.65 1.40 21.95
CA SER A 157 2.34 1.92 21.52
C SER A 157 1.35 0.81 21.22
N PHE A 158 1.80 -0.29 20.60
CA PHE A 158 0.95 -1.40 20.21
C PHE A 158 0.94 -2.58 21.21
N GLY A 159 1.69 -2.48 22.32
CA GLY A 159 1.79 -3.57 23.29
C GLY A 159 2.47 -4.83 22.73
N ILE A 160 3.34 -4.67 21.73
CA ILE A 160 4.09 -5.76 21.10
C ILE A 160 5.49 -5.79 21.71
N SER A 161 6.09 -6.97 21.88
CA SER A 161 7.50 -7.02 22.31
C SER A 161 8.40 -6.43 21.22
N LEU A 162 9.43 -5.68 21.62
CA LEU A 162 10.37 -5.07 20.68
C LEU A 162 11.06 -6.11 19.79
N GLU A 163 11.42 -7.26 20.37
CA GLU A 163 12.02 -8.38 19.64
C GLU A 163 11.08 -8.92 18.55
N LEU A 164 9.81 -9.16 18.89
CA LEU A 164 8.82 -9.64 17.93
C LEU A 164 8.58 -8.61 16.83
N LEU A 165 8.49 -7.33 17.17
CA LEU A 165 8.30 -6.26 16.19
C LEU A 165 9.48 -6.17 15.22
N ASN A 166 10.73 -6.17 15.74
CA ASN A 166 11.92 -6.13 14.90
C ASN A 166 12.01 -7.33 13.96
N ARG A 167 11.72 -8.54 14.47
CA ARG A 167 11.71 -9.75 13.65
C ARG A 167 10.62 -9.68 12.58
N SER A 168 9.40 -9.29 12.97
CA SER A 168 8.28 -9.19 12.04
C SER A 168 8.52 -8.14 10.95
N GLU A 169 9.15 -7.01 11.28
CA GLU A 169 9.50 -5.99 10.29
C GLU A 169 10.54 -6.52 9.29
N LEU A 170 11.59 -7.21 9.77
CA LEU A 170 12.59 -7.80 8.89
C LEU A 170 12.00 -8.88 7.99
N GLU A 171 11.18 -9.77 8.54
CA GLU A 171 10.47 -10.81 7.79
C GLU A 171 9.57 -10.18 6.73
N PHE A 172 8.76 -9.18 7.11
CA PHE A 172 7.90 -8.44 6.17
C PHE A 172 8.72 -7.83 5.02
N TYR A 173 9.82 -7.16 5.33
CA TYR A 173 10.64 -6.52 4.30
C TYR A 173 11.37 -7.54 3.40
N THR A 174 11.78 -8.67 3.96
CA THR A 174 12.40 -9.79 3.24
C THR A 174 11.39 -10.44 2.28
N GLN A 175 10.14 -10.63 2.70
CA GLN A 175 9.07 -11.18 1.85
C GLN A 175 8.73 -10.28 0.64
N LEU A 176 9.05 -8.99 0.73
CA LEU A 176 8.95 -8.05 -0.38
C LEU A 176 10.21 -8.01 -1.26
N ASP A 177 11.15 -8.94 -1.06
CA ASP A 177 12.46 -8.99 -1.70
C ASP A 177 13.25 -7.68 -1.59
N PHE A 178 13.06 -6.96 -0.47
CA PHE A 178 13.59 -5.61 -0.26
C PHE A 178 13.15 -4.57 -1.31
N ASN A 179 12.26 -4.95 -2.22
CA ASN A 179 11.72 -4.09 -3.26
C ASN A 179 10.47 -3.41 -2.71
N VAL A 180 10.65 -2.21 -2.18
CA VAL A 180 9.55 -1.39 -1.66
C VAL A 180 9.26 -0.16 -2.49
N VAL A 181 10.02 0.05 -3.57
CA VAL A 181 9.88 1.21 -4.45
C VAL A 181 8.49 1.18 -5.09
N MET A 182 7.85 2.34 -5.09
CA MET A 182 6.63 2.62 -5.81
C MET A 182 6.92 3.79 -6.76
N ASP A 183 6.59 3.62 -8.03
CA ASP A 183 6.67 4.73 -8.98
C ASP A 183 5.44 5.65 -8.88
N GLU A 184 5.58 6.88 -9.38
CA GLU A 184 4.52 7.89 -9.33
C GLU A 184 3.21 7.40 -10.00
N GLN A 185 3.30 6.72 -11.15
CA GLN A 185 2.11 6.25 -11.86
C GLN A 185 1.41 5.13 -11.08
N GLN A 186 2.16 4.26 -10.40
CA GLN A 186 1.61 3.28 -9.47
C GLN A 186 0.90 3.95 -8.30
N PHE A 187 1.51 4.99 -7.72
CA PHE A 187 0.90 5.78 -6.64
C PHE A 187 -0.45 6.36 -7.09
N ILE A 188 -0.47 7.08 -8.21
CA ILE A 188 -1.67 7.77 -8.71
C ILE A 188 -2.79 6.77 -9.02
N ARG A 189 -2.45 5.65 -9.66
CA ARG A 189 -3.42 4.58 -9.96
C ARG A 189 -4.00 3.96 -8.69
N LEU A 190 -3.17 3.73 -7.68
CA LEU A 190 -3.62 3.16 -6.41
C LEU A 190 -4.50 4.16 -5.65
N TYR A 191 -4.10 5.43 -5.61
CA TYR A 191 -4.88 6.51 -5.01
C TYR A 191 -6.30 6.56 -5.59
N HIS A 192 -6.45 6.63 -6.92
CA HIS A 192 -7.77 6.66 -7.54
C HIS A 192 -8.58 5.38 -7.32
N LYS A 193 -7.93 4.20 -7.27
CA LYS A 193 -8.60 2.93 -6.92
C LYS A 193 -9.15 2.91 -5.50
N ILE A 194 -8.43 3.52 -4.57
CA ILE A 194 -8.86 3.67 -3.17
C ILE A 194 -9.97 4.71 -3.10
N GLU A 195 -9.79 5.87 -3.74
CA GLU A 195 -10.80 6.92 -3.78
C GLU A 195 -12.13 6.43 -4.33
N SER A 196 -12.13 5.60 -5.38
CA SER A 196 -13.37 5.02 -5.92
C SER A 196 -14.11 4.08 -4.93
N GLN A 197 -13.50 3.72 -3.79
CA GLN A 197 -14.19 3.00 -2.71
C GLN A 197 -15.01 3.92 -1.79
N SER A 198 -14.82 5.25 -1.84
CA SER A 198 -15.60 6.19 -0.99
C SER A 198 -17.06 6.33 -1.41
N GLU A 199 -17.42 5.88 -2.61
CA GLU A 199 -18.77 5.98 -3.18
C GLU A 199 -19.70 4.82 -2.76
N ILE A 200 -19.23 3.93 -1.87
CA ILE A 200 -19.98 2.80 -1.29
C ILE A 200 -20.25 3.08 0.21
#